data_AF-A0A521GDC8-F1
#
_entry.id   AF-A0A521GDC8-F1
#
_cell.length_a   1.000
_cell.length_b   1.000
_cell.length_c   1.000
_cell.angle_alpha   90.00
_cell.angle_beta   90.00
_cell.angle_gamma   90.00
#
_symmetry.space_group_name_H-M   'P 1'
#
loop_
_entity.id
_entity.type
_entity.pdbx_description
1 polymer ?
#
loop_
_entity_poly.entity_id
_entity_poly.type
_entity_poly.pdbx_seq_one_letter_code
_entity_poly.pdbx_strand_id
1 'polypeptide(L)'
;MNAQSAPISFTGGASVTARLSARQLSEVELGLFLLSQLTPLAPPTALPALLRAPDPSDTDCPVWTAKQHKYLSRARYVLARFRESSLWDRLVERYVTLPNHLTAFDVSRDRSRFCTKTVGFTRNRTATFRQMLA
;
A
#
# COMPACT_ATOMS: atom_id res chain seq x y z
N MET A 1 34.12 27.28 38.39
CA MET A 1 33.79 27.39 36.95
C MET A 1 32.74 26.34 36.64
N ASN A 2 31.62 26.79 36.08
CA ASN A 2 30.32 26.12 36.07
C ASN A 2 30.24 24.90 35.15
N ALA A 3 29.35 23.97 35.54
CA ALA A 3 28.91 22.80 34.82
C ALA A 3 28.21 23.12 33.49
N GLN A 4 28.33 22.23 32.51
CA GLN A 4 27.46 22.22 31.34
C GLN A 4 27.05 20.78 30.99
N SER A 5 26.06 20.29 31.73
CA SER A 5 25.27 19.13 31.35
C SER A 5 24.35 19.55 30.19
N ALA A 6 24.52 18.96 29.02
CA ALA A 6 23.57 19.10 27.91
C ALA A 6 22.41 18.12 28.11
N PRO A 7 21.14 18.57 28.20
CA PRO A 7 20.01 17.67 28.16
C PRO A 7 19.75 17.24 26.71
N ILE A 8 19.88 15.93 26.45
CA ILE A 8 19.40 15.30 25.22
C ILE A 8 17.87 15.30 25.27
N SER A 9 17.25 16.28 24.61
CA SER A 9 15.80 16.29 24.41
C SER A 9 15.45 15.26 23.32
N PHE A 10 15.09 14.05 23.74
CA PHE A 10 14.31 13.14 22.89
C PHE A 10 12.84 13.55 22.96
N THR A 11 12.50 14.67 22.30
CA THR A 11 11.11 14.98 21.95
C THR A 11 10.74 14.23 20.67
N GLY A 12 10.61 12.90 20.80
CA GLY A 12 9.87 12.10 19.84
C GLY A 12 8.38 12.36 20.07
N GLY A 13 7.88 13.44 19.46
CA GLY A 13 6.47 13.84 19.54
C GLY A 13 5.56 12.65 19.29
N ALA A 14 4.64 12.42 20.21
CA ALA A 14 3.54 11.49 20.04
C ALA A 14 2.76 11.92 18.78
N SER A 15 3.05 11.29 17.65
CA SER A 15 2.18 11.37 16.48
C SER A 15 0.81 10.89 16.94
N VAL A 16 -0.15 11.82 16.95
CA VAL A 16 -1.58 11.53 17.05
C VAL A 16 -1.87 10.50 15.97
N THR A 17 -1.85 9.24 16.37
CA THR A 17 -1.79 8.11 15.44
C THR A 17 -2.99 8.20 14.50
N ALA A 18 -2.70 8.37 13.20
CA ALA A 18 -3.71 8.22 12.17
C ALA A 18 -4.13 6.74 12.16
N ARG A 19 -5.11 6.39 12.99
CA ARG A 19 -5.57 5.01 13.15
C ARG A 19 -6.36 4.61 11.91
N LEU A 20 -5.71 3.85 11.04
CA LEU A 20 -6.43 3.02 10.06
C LEU A 20 -7.13 1.90 10.83
N SER A 21 -8.40 1.64 10.51
CA SER A 21 -9.05 0.41 10.97
C SER A 21 -8.37 -0.82 10.36
N ALA A 22 -8.47 -1.99 11.01
CA ALA A 22 -7.90 -3.23 10.49
C ALA A 22 -8.40 -3.55 9.05
N ARG A 23 -9.66 -3.18 8.77
CA ARG A 23 -10.26 -3.27 7.43
C ARG A 23 -9.55 -2.35 6.43
N GLN A 24 -9.41 -1.07 6.74
CA GLN A 24 -8.73 -0.11 5.86
C GLN A 24 -7.26 -0.45 5.65
N LEU A 25 -6.56 -0.90 6.69
CA LEU A 25 -5.19 -1.40 6.59
C LEU A 25 -5.11 -2.53 5.57
N SER A 26 -5.98 -3.54 5.71
CA SER A 26 -6.00 -4.70 4.81
C SER A 26 -6.38 -4.32 3.37
N GLU A 27 -7.24 -3.33 3.19
CA GLU A 27 -7.61 -2.80 1.87
C GLU A 27 -6.46 -2.04 1.19
N VAL A 28 -5.71 -1.23 1.94
CA VAL A 28 -4.49 -0.57 1.44
C VAL A 28 -3.46 -1.62 1.03
N GLU A 29 -3.23 -2.61 1.88
CA GLU A 29 -2.25 -3.67 1.58
C GLU A 29 -2.68 -4.56 0.43
N LEU A 30 -3.97 -4.81 0.26
CA LEU A 30 -4.50 -5.51 -0.92
C LEU A 30 -4.24 -4.71 -2.21
N GLY A 31 -4.41 -3.39 -2.16
CA GLY A 31 -4.08 -2.50 -3.29
C GLY A 31 -2.59 -2.47 -3.62
N LEU A 32 -1.73 -2.35 -2.60
CA LEU A 32 -0.27 -2.42 -2.78
C LEU A 32 0.20 -3.79 -3.27
N PHE A 33 -0.43 -4.87 -2.77
CA PHE A 33 -0.17 -6.21 -3.26
C PHE A 33 -0.55 -6.33 -4.74
N LEU A 34 -1.71 -5.84 -5.16
CA LEU A 34 -2.11 -5.82 -6.56
C LEU A 34 -1.09 -5.06 -7.43
N LEU A 35 -0.66 -3.87 -7.01
CA LEU A 35 0.37 -3.10 -7.70
C LEU A 35 1.68 -3.90 -7.82
N SER A 36 2.11 -4.58 -6.74
CA SER A 36 3.31 -5.42 -6.78
C SER A 36 3.23 -6.56 -7.80
N GLN A 37 2.01 -7.07 -8.05
CA GLN A 37 1.80 -8.17 -9.00
C GLN A 37 1.65 -7.67 -10.44
N LEU A 38 1.11 -6.46 -10.67
CA LEU A 38 0.79 -5.94 -12.01
C LEU A 38 1.86 -4.97 -12.53
N THR A 39 2.28 -4.04 -11.68
CA THR A 39 3.16 -2.91 -12.02
C THR A 39 4.11 -2.60 -10.85
N PRO A 40 5.11 -3.46 -10.58
CA PRO A 40 5.98 -3.31 -9.40
C PRO A 40 6.83 -2.04 -9.41
N LEU A 41 7.01 -1.41 -10.58
CA LEU A 41 7.72 -0.14 -10.74
C LEU A 41 6.83 1.10 -10.57
N ALA A 42 5.51 0.93 -10.49
CA ALA A 42 4.59 2.03 -10.34
C ALA A 42 4.58 2.57 -8.90
N PRO A 43 4.29 3.87 -8.71
CA PRO A 43 4.11 4.41 -7.36
C PRO A 43 2.83 3.86 -6.73
N PRO A 44 2.74 3.83 -5.38
CA PRO A 44 1.52 3.45 -4.66
C PRO A 44 0.28 4.27 -5.08
N THR A 45 0.45 5.50 -5.56
CA THR A 45 -0.62 6.39 -6.05
C THR A 45 -1.22 5.97 -7.40
N ALA A 46 -0.62 4.99 -8.09
CA ALA A 46 -1.10 4.53 -9.40
C ALA A 46 -2.32 3.60 -9.33
N LEU A 47 -2.70 3.11 -8.15
CA LEU A 47 -3.82 2.16 -7.99
C LEU A 47 -5.15 2.67 -8.60
N PRO A 48 -5.61 3.91 -8.32
CA PRO A 48 -6.90 4.38 -8.84
C PRO A 48 -6.93 4.42 -10.38
N ALA A 49 -5.80 4.79 -11.00
CA ALA A 49 -5.65 4.78 -12.44
C ALA A 49 -5.72 3.35 -12.99
N LEU A 50 -5.05 2.40 -12.34
CA LEU A 50 -5.09 0.98 -12.70
C LEU A 50 -6.50 0.37 -12.60
N LEU A 51 -7.26 0.73 -11.56
CA LEU A 51 -8.63 0.27 -11.39
C LEU A 51 -9.64 0.95 -12.34
N ARG A 52 -9.27 2.09 -12.92
CA ARG A 52 -10.10 2.82 -13.90
C ARG A 52 -9.79 2.43 -15.33
N ALA A 53 -8.54 2.02 -15.60
CA ALA A 53 -8.10 1.64 -16.93
C ALA A 53 -9.08 0.61 -17.54
N PRO A 54 -9.44 0.75 -18.82
CA PRO A 54 -10.20 -0.27 -19.55
C PRO A 54 -9.43 -1.60 -19.57
N ASP A 55 -10.07 -2.69 -19.97
CA ASP A 55 -9.37 -3.97 -20.02
C ASP A 55 -8.13 -3.86 -20.92
N PRO A 56 -6.99 -4.43 -20.49
CA PRO A 56 -5.70 -4.31 -21.16
C PRO A 56 -5.69 -4.95 -22.55
N SER A 57 -6.76 -5.63 -22.93
CA SER A 57 -6.98 -6.16 -24.28
C SER A 57 -7.05 -5.08 -25.38
N ASP A 58 -7.20 -3.80 -25.02
CA ASP A 58 -7.50 -2.74 -26.00
C ASP A 58 -6.41 -1.67 -26.18
N THR A 59 -5.35 -1.62 -25.38
CA THR A 59 -4.33 -0.56 -25.53
C THR A 59 -3.01 -0.92 -24.85
N ASP A 60 -1.91 -1.01 -25.61
CA ASP A 60 -0.46 -0.92 -25.23
C ASP A 60 -0.08 -1.23 -23.76
N CYS A 61 -0.71 -2.23 -23.16
CA CYS A 61 -0.47 -2.60 -21.78
C CYS A 61 0.67 -3.62 -21.75
N PRO A 62 1.44 -3.67 -20.65
CA PRO A 62 2.41 -4.74 -20.44
C PRO A 62 1.71 -6.09 -20.66
N VAL A 63 2.37 -7.04 -21.32
CA VAL A 63 1.82 -8.39 -21.57
C VAL A 63 1.58 -9.08 -20.23
N TRP A 64 0.39 -8.85 -19.65
CA TRP A 64 -0.02 -9.43 -18.39
C TRP A 64 -0.50 -10.86 -18.63
N THR A 65 -0.14 -11.74 -17.71
CA THR A 65 -0.60 -13.12 -17.68
C THR A 65 -2.10 -13.19 -17.41
N ALA A 66 -2.77 -14.27 -17.82
CA ALA A 66 -4.19 -14.50 -17.52
C ALA A 66 -4.51 -14.42 -16.01
N LYS A 67 -3.55 -14.80 -15.17
CA LYS A 67 -3.65 -14.66 -13.70
C LYS A 67 -3.68 -13.20 -13.26
N GLN A 68 -2.84 -12.35 -13.85
CA GLN A 68 -2.81 -10.92 -13.57
C GLN A 68 -4.10 -10.23 -14.04
N HIS A 69 -4.65 -10.61 -15.20
CA HIS A 69 -5.98 -10.15 -15.64
C HIS A 69 -7.06 -10.54 -14.64
N LYS A 70 -7.08 -11.79 -14.19
CA LYS A 70 -8.03 -12.26 -13.16
C LYS A 70 -7.93 -11.43 -11.87
N TYR A 71 -6.71 -11.15 -11.43
CA TYR A 71 -6.45 -10.33 -10.24
C TYR A 71 -6.97 -8.90 -10.42
N LEU A 72 -6.73 -8.27 -11.57
CA LEU A 72 -7.23 -6.94 -11.86
C LEU A 72 -8.76 -6.91 -11.88
N SER A 73 -9.39 -7.84 -12.60
CA SER A 73 -10.86 -7.93 -12.68
C SER A 73 -11.47 -8.11 -11.30
N ARG A 74 -10.92 -9.02 -10.48
CA ARG A 74 -11.41 -9.23 -9.10
C ARG A 74 -11.18 -8.01 -8.22
N ALA A 75 -10.00 -7.39 -8.32
CA ALA A 75 -9.68 -6.20 -7.57
C ALA A 75 -10.59 -5.01 -7.92
N ARG A 76 -11.00 -4.84 -9.19
CA ARG A 76 -11.96 -3.80 -9.58
C ARG A 76 -13.28 -3.89 -8.80
N TYR A 77 -13.73 -5.09 -8.45
CA TYR A 77 -14.92 -5.27 -7.61
C TYR A 77 -14.62 -5.02 -6.12
N VAL A 78 -13.55 -5.62 -5.58
CA VAL A 78 -13.23 -5.54 -4.14
C VAL A 78 -12.76 -4.13 -3.72
N LEU A 79 -11.99 -3.49 -4.60
CA LEU A 79 -11.38 -2.17 -4.42
C LEU A 79 -12.12 -1.07 -5.17
N ALA A 80 -13.38 -1.30 -5.58
CA ALA A 80 -14.17 -0.38 -6.39
C ALA A 80 -14.19 1.06 -5.84
N ARG A 81 -14.24 1.20 -4.50
CA ARG A 81 -14.23 2.50 -3.82
C ARG A 81 -12.93 3.30 -3.99
N PHE A 82 -11.82 2.62 -4.26
CA PHE A 82 -10.50 3.23 -4.42
C PHE A 82 -10.23 3.69 -5.86
N ARG A 83 -11.24 3.59 -6.75
CA ARG A 83 -11.23 4.27 -8.06
C ARG A 83 -11.21 5.79 -7.91
N GLU A 84 -11.66 6.30 -6.75
CA GLU A 84 -11.52 7.70 -6.37
C GLU A 84 -10.13 7.94 -5.75
N SER A 85 -9.28 8.69 -6.45
CA SER A 85 -7.89 8.94 -6.03
C SER A 85 -7.79 9.59 -4.66
N SER A 86 -8.68 10.54 -4.36
CA SER A 86 -8.70 11.28 -3.09
C SER A 86 -8.85 10.37 -1.86
N LEU A 87 -9.61 9.28 -1.98
CA LEU A 87 -9.81 8.34 -0.87
C LEU A 87 -8.58 7.44 -0.70
N TRP A 88 -8.03 6.95 -1.81
CA TRP A 88 -6.81 6.14 -1.81
C TRP A 88 -5.61 6.91 -1.24
N ASP A 89 -5.38 8.13 -1.73
CA ASP A 89 -4.22 8.94 -1.33
C ASP A 89 -4.24 9.26 0.17
N ARG A 90 -5.42 9.59 0.72
CA ARG A 90 -5.61 9.81 2.16
C ARG A 90 -5.30 8.55 2.98
N LEU A 91 -5.64 7.37 2.48
CA LEU A 91 -5.34 6.13 3.19
C LEU A 91 -3.86 5.76 3.10
N VAL A 92 -3.23 5.96 1.95
CA VAL A 92 -1.79 5.77 1.77
C VAL A 92 -1.00 6.73 2.66
N GLU A 93 -1.41 8.00 2.74
CA GLU A 93 -0.78 8.98 3.65
C GLU A 93 -0.84 8.51 5.10
N ARG A 94 -2.00 8.05 5.56
CA ARG A 94 -2.14 7.48 6.91
C ARG A 94 -1.31 6.20 7.08
N TYR A 95 -1.24 5.34 6.06
CA TYR A 95 -0.45 4.11 6.08
C TYR A 95 1.04 4.38 6.29
N VAL A 96 1.59 5.41 5.64
CA VAL A 96 3.01 5.82 5.78
C VAL A 96 3.33 6.30 7.21
N THR A 97 2.33 6.80 7.95
CA THR A 97 2.51 7.22 9.36
C THR A 97 2.42 6.07 10.36
N LEU A 98 2.04 4.85 9.92
CA LEU A 98 1.89 3.72 10.83
C LEU A 98 3.26 3.14 11.25
N PRO A 99 3.36 2.63 12.48
CA PRO A 99 4.54 1.90 12.93
C PRO A 99 4.89 0.74 11.99
N ASN A 100 6.19 0.60 11.70
CA ASN A 100 6.71 -0.37 10.73
C ASN A 100 6.38 -1.84 11.02
N HIS A 101 6.03 -2.19 12.26
CA HIS A 101 5.68 -3.55 12.66
C HIS A 101 4.22 -3.91 12.35
N LEU A 102 3.36 -2.93 12.06
CA LEU A 102 1.94 -3.14 11.74
C LEU A 102 1.67 -3.25 10.24
N THR A 103 2.64 -2.86 9.41
CA THR A 103 2.49 -2.77 7.95
C THR A 103 3.17 -3.93 7.24
N ALA A 104 2.49 -4.53 6.28
CA ALA A 104 3.03 -5.57 5.40
C ALA A 104 3.95 -5.02 4.30
N PHE A 105 3.76 -3.75 3.92
CA PHE A 105 4.54 -3.06 2.92
C PHE A 105 5.31 -1.92 3.56
N ASP A 106 6.52 -1.68 3.06
CA ASP A 106 7.25 -0.46 3.30
C ASP A 106 6.91 0.52 2.16
N VAL A 107 6.52 1.74 2.51
CA VAL A 107 6.17 2.78 1.55
C VAL A 107 7.03 3.99 1.86
N SER A 108 7.77 4.46 0.85
CA SER A 108 8.63 5.63 1.03
C SER A 108 7.82 6.86 1.41
N ARG A 109 8.41 7.78 2.19
CA ARG A 109 7.73 8.96 2.73
C ARG A 109 7.23 9.92 1.65
N ASP A 110 7.96 9.97 0.53
CA ASP A 110 7.61 10.70 -0.69
C ASP A 110 6.58 9.95 -1.57
N ARG A 111 6.16 8.74 -1.18
CA ARG A 111 5.22 7.86 -1.88
C ARG A 111 5.65 7.55 -3.32
N SER A 112 6.95 7.61 -3.62
CA SER A 112 7.48 7.29 -4.95
C SER A 112 7.67 5.80 -5.16
N ARG A 113 7.89 5.05 -4.08
CA ARG A 113 8.22 3.62 -4.09
C ARG A 113 7.56 2.88 -2.95
N PHE A 114 7.36 1.58 -3.14
CA PHE A 114 6.93 0.67 -2.09
C PHE A 114 7.58 -0.70 -2.30
N CYS A 115 7.77 -1.47 -1.21
CA CYS A 115 8.27 -2.84 -1.28
C CYS A 115 7.61 -3.72 -0.21
N THR A 116 7.50 -5.02 -0.50
CA THR A 116 6.93 -5.99 0.43
C THR A 116 7.95 -6.28 1.55
N LYS A 117 7.53 -6.19 2.81
CA LYS A 117 8.39 -6.55 3.94
C LYS A 117 8.50 -8.06 4.06
N THR A 118 9.74 -8.57 4.14
CA THR A 118 10.03 -10.00 4.32
C THR A 118 10.06 -10.35 5.81
N VAL A 119 8.96 -10.10 6.52
CA VAL A 119 8.77 -10.55 7.91
C VAL A 119 7.71 -11.66 7.93
N GLY A 120 7.85 -12.64 8.83
CA GLY A 120 7.05 -13.87 8.83
C GLY A 120 5.53 -13.65 8.80
N PHE A 121 5.03 -12.57 9.41
CA PHE A 121 3.61 -12.22 9.43
C PHE A 121 3.07 -11.79 8.05
N THR A 122 3.91 -11.22 7.18
CA THR A 122 3.54 -10.75 5.85
C THR A 122 3.27 -11.90 4.87
N ARG A 123 3.88 -13.07 5.05
CA ARG A 123 3.64 -14.25 4.19
C ARG A 123 2.20 -14.75 4.30
N ASN A 124 1.65 -14.81 5.52
CA ASN A 124 0.26 -15.22 5.71
C ASN A 124 -0.71 -14.20 5.11
N ARG A 125 -0.46 -12.89 5.31
CA ARG A 125 -1.29 -11.82 4.74
C ARG A 125 -1.31 -11.85 3.21
N THR A 126 -0.14 -11.95 2.58
CA THR A 126 -0.04 -12.00 1.12
C THR A 126 -0.63 -13.28 0.51
N ALA A 127 -0.58 -14.40 1.23
CA ALA A 127 -1.29 -15.62 0.83
C ALA A 127 -2.81 -15.43 0.86
N THR A 128 -3.35 -14.78 1.89
CA THR A 128 -4.78 -14.43 1.97
C THR A 128 -5.20 -13.49 0.83
N PHE A 129 -4.42 -12.45 0.53
CA PHE A 129 -4.71 -11.55 -0.59
C PHE A 129 -4.69 -12.27 -1.93
N ARG A 130 -3.76 -13.21 -2.10
CA ARG A 130 -3.72 -14.07 -3.27
C ARG A 130 -4.99 -14.91 -3.42
N GLN A 131 -5.52 -15.46 -2.33
CA GLN A 131 -6.78 -16.20 -2.33
C GLN A 131 -7.99 -15.30 -2.61
N MET A 132 -8.01 -14.07 -2.12
CA MET A 132 -9.11 -13.12 -2.39
C MET A 132 -9.18 -12.69 -3.87
N LEU A 133 -8.05 -12.68 -4.56
CA LEU A 133 -7.93 -12.29 -5.96
C LEU A 133 -7.94 -13.46 -6.95
N ALA A 134 -7.68 -14.68 -6.47
CA ALA A 134 -7.72 -15.92 -7.27
C ALA A 134 -9.14 -16.38 -7.57
#